data_AF-A0A9P3GC50-F1
#
_entry.id   AF-A0A9P3GC50-F1
#
_cell.length_a   1.000
_cell.length_b   1.000
_cell.length_c   1.000
_cell.angle_alpha   90.00
_cell.angle_beta   90.00
_cell.angle_gamma   90.00
#
_symmetry.space_group_name_H-M   'P 1'
#
loop_
_entity.id
_entity.type
_entity.pdbx_description
1 polymer ?
#
loop_
_entity_poly.entity_id
_entity_poly.type
_entity_poly.pdbx_seq_one_letter_code
_entity_poly.pdbx_strand_id
1 'polypeptide(L)'
;MKFSTVFTTIAVAAAAQVAAGMRISERDTTPKVFCGTTEDATLSDCKTLVEPDTWNSVWVAGANVCHYTNGLHFNQDAYNVACHGNCCVYYANGFRTTPNFDSESIRSRAASLMGCGDTAKNSINALQVTPVDGSGVCLSDGNGCGDCFDDSDFGDN
;
A
#
# COMPACT_ATOMS: atom_id res chain seq x y z
N MET A 1 3.56 -76.84 -17.53
CA MET A 1 4.44 -76.48 -16.39
C MET A 1 3.73 -75.41 -15.58
N LYS A 2 3.76 -75.55 -14.25
CA LYS A 2 3.08 -74.74 -13.23
C LYS A 2 3.60 -73.30 -13.16
N PHE A 3 2.84 -72.41 -12.52
CA PHE A 3 3.18 -71.40 -11.48
C PHE A 3 2.15 -70.26 -11.56
N SER A 4 1.07 -70.27 -10.76
CA SER A 4 0.94 -69.64 -9.42
C SER A 4 1.43 -68.19 -9.36
N THR A 5 0.56 -67.26 -8.94
CA THR A 5 0.76 -66.37 -7.78
C THR A 5 -0.54 -65.60 -7.46
N VAL A 6 -0.99 -65.70 -6.22
CA VAL A 6 -2.11 -64.96 -5.60
C VAL A 6 -1.55 -63.64 -5.06
N PHE A 7 -2.20 -62.51 -5.35
CA PHE A 7 -1.85 -61.21 -4.76
C PHE A 7 -2.83 -60.86 -3.64
N THR A 8 -2.31 -60.79 -2.42
CA THR A 8 -3.01 -60.32 -1.22
C THR A 8 -2.67 -58.85 -0.99
N THR A 9 -3.65 -57.95 -1.00
CA THR A 9 -3.46 -56.53 -0.66
C THR A 9 -3.65 -56.30 0.83
N ILE A 10 -2.62 -55.74 1.48
CA ILE A 10 -2.63 -55.28 2.87
C ILE A 10 -3.01 -53.79 2.86
N ALA A 11 -4.08 -53.41 3.55
CA ALA A 11 -4.43 -52.01 3.79
C ALA A 11 -3.57 -51.46 4.95
N VAL A 12 -2.77 -50.42 4.67
CA VAL A 12 -1.98 -49.71 5.69
C VAL A 12 -2.82 -48.55 6.22
N ALA A 13 -3.18 -48.60 7.51
CA ALA A 13 -3.79 -47.48 8.21
C ALA A 13 -2.70 -46.43 8.52
N ALA A 14 -2.83 -45.24 7.93
CA ALA A 14 -1.98 -44.10 8.23
C ALA A 14 -2.49 -43.42 9.52
N ALA A 15 -1.69 -43.49 10.59
CA ALA A 15 -1.91 -42.68 11.79
C ALA A 15 -1.45 -41.25 11.52
N ALA A 16 -2.40 -40.31 11.43
CA ALA A 16 -2.10 -38.87 11.38
C ALA A 16 -1.61 -38.42 12.76
N GLN A 17 -0.30 -38.19 12.90
CA GLN A 17 0.25 -37.51 14.06
C GLN A 17 0.12 -36.00 13.86
N VAL A 18 -0.68 -35.39 14.72
CA VAL A 18 -0.89 -33.94 14.80
C VAL A 18 0.36 -33.35 15.46
N ALA A 19 1.34 -32.93 14.65
CA ALA A 19 2.42 -32.09 15.14
C ALA A 19 1.86 -30.67 15.31
N ALA A 20 1.62 -30.28 16.56
CA ALA A 20 1.31 -28.91 16.95
C ALA A 20 2.51 -28.01 16.58
N GLY A 21 2.45 -27.42 15.39
CA GLY A 21 3.37 -26.36 14.99
C GLY A 21 3.09 -25.12 15.82
N MET A 22 4.01 -24.81 16.73
CA MET A 22 4.16 -23.47 17.29
C MET A 22 4.38 -22.51 16.10
N ARG A 23 3.34 -21.78 15.71
CA ARG A 23 3.44 -20.76 14.67
C ARG A 23 4.16 -19.57 15.28
N ILE A 24 5.39 -19.32 14.82
CA ILE A 24 5.98 -17.99 14.92
C ILE A 24 4.96 -17.06 14.24
N SER A 25 4.46 -16.05 14.97
CA SER A 25 3.56 -15.04 14.40
C SER A 25 4.13 -14.56 13.08
N GLU A 26 3.39 -14.82 12.02
CA GLU A 26 3.58 -14.20 10.72
C GLU A 26 3.56 -12.68 11.00
N ARG A 27 4.71 -12.02 10.88
CA ARG A 27 4.76 -10.56 10.96
C ARG A 27 3.85 -10.09 9.83
N ASP A 28 2.75 -9.44 10.16
CA ASP A 28 1.77 -9.00 9.17
C ASP A 28 2.48 -8.09 8.16
N THR A 29 2.74 -8.63 6.96
CA THR A 29 3.42 -7.93 5.88
C THR A 29 2.42 -7.22 4.96
N THR A 30 1.13 -7.30 5.30
CA THR A 30 0.05 -6.69 4.53
C THR A 30 0.15 -5.18 4.66
N PRO A 31 0.21 -4.42 3.54
CA PRO A 31 0.09 -2.98 3.59
C PRO A 31 -1.21 -2.57 4.27
N LYS A 32 -1.14 -1.60 5.19
CA LYS A 32 -2.31 -1.00 5.82
C LYS A 32 -2.89 0.04 4.88
N VAL A 33 -4.20 -0.01 4.65
CA VAL A 33 -4.93 0.96 3.82
C VAL A 33 -5.96 1.67 4.68
N PHE A 34 -6.00 2.99 4.56
CA PHE A 34 -6.90 3.89 5.27
C PHE A 34 -7.61 4.75 4.22
N CYS A 35 -8.94 4.81 4.30
CA CYS A 35 -9.76 5.65 3.41
C CYS A 35 -10.36 6.79 4.26
N GLY A 36 -10.53 8.00 3.70
CA GLY A 36 -11.10 9.12 4.47
C GLY A 36 -10.09 9.95 5.26
N THR A 37 -8.81 9.90 4.90
CA THR A 37 -7.71 10.44 5.74
C THR A 37 -7.44 11.94 5.57
N THR A 38 -7.97 12.60 4.53
CA THR A 38 -7.59 13.97 4.16
C THR A 38 -8.63 14.59 3.19
N GLU A 39 -8.30 15.70 2.52
CA GLU A 39 -9.16 16.35 1.54
C GLU A 39 -9.42 15.48 0.30
N ASP A 40 -10.63 15.61 -0.25
CA ASP A 40 -11.16 14.79 -1.34
C ASP A 40 -10.56 15.21 -2.70
N ALA A 41 -9.87 14.28 -3.34
CA ALA A 41 -9.53 14.37 -4.77
C ALA A 41 -10.70 13.94 -5.65
N THR A 42 -10.69 14.34 -6.92
CA THR A 42 -11.63 13.83 -7.92
C THR A 42 -11.27 12.38 -8.30
N LEU A 43 -12.17 11.42 -8.09
CA LEU A 43 -11.93 10.00 -8.36
C LEU A 43 -11.60 9.72 -9.84
N SER A 44 -12.29 10.35 -10.78
CA SER A 44 -11.97 10.21 -12.21
C SER A 44 -10.55 10.66 -12.54
N ASP A 45 -10.09 11.76 -11.93
CA ASP A 45 -8.76 12.30 -12.16
C ASP A 45 -7.70 11.34 -11.60
N CYS A 46 -7.95 10.76 -10.41
CA CYS A 46 -7.06 9.77 -9.83
C CYS A 46 -6.97 8.48 -10.64
N LYS A 47 -8.09 8.01 -11.22
CA LYS A 47 -8.07 6.85 -12.13
C LYS A 47 -7.20 7.15 -13.35
N THR A 48 -7.34 8.33 -13.95
CA THR A 48 -6.50 8.74 -15.08
C THR A 48 -5.04 8.92 -14.68
N LEU A 49 -4.76 9.45 -13.48
CA LEU A 49 -3.41 9.66 -12.97
C LEU A 49 -2.61 8.37 -12.86
N VAL A 50 -3.22 7.30 -12.32
CA VAL A 50 -2.53 6.02 -12.08
C VAL A 50 -2.34 5.19 -13.34
N GLU A 51 -2.96 5.56 -14.46
CA GLU A 51 -2.67 4.94 -15.76
C GLU A 51 -1.21 5.21 -16.16
N PRO A 52 -0.48 4.20 -16.67
CA PRO A 52 0.97 4.31 -16.92
C PRO A 52 1.37 5.51 -17.78
N ASP A 53 0.62 5.80 -18.84
CA ASP A 53 0.96 6.89 -19.76
C ASP A 53 0.84 8.27 -19.10
N THR A 54 -0.27 8.51 -18.38
CA THR A 54 -0.46 9.75 -17.62
C THR A 54 0.62 9.86 -16.55
N TRP A 55 0.79 8.82 -15.73
CA TRP A 55 1.76 8.76 -14.64
C TRP A 55 3.16 9.14 -15.11
N ASN A 56 3.65 8.48 -16.16
CA ASN A 56 4.99 8.71 -16.69
C ASN A 56 5.19 10.12 -17.23
N SER A 57 4.13 10.78 -17.69
CA SER A 57 4.19 12.15 -18.19
C SER A 57 4.23 13.22 -17.10
N VAL A 58 3.72 12.91 -15.90
CA VAL A 58 3.59 13.87 -14.77
C VAL A 58 4.45 13.51 -13.56
N TRP A 59 5.16 12.39 -13.60
CA TRP A 59 6.05 11.95 -12.53
C TRP A 59 7.21 12.92 -12.32
N VAL A 60 7.34 13.42 -11.10
CA VAL A 60 8.38 14.39 -10.70
C VAL A 60 9.27 13.90 -9.56
N ALA A 61 9.05 12.67 -9.07
CA ALA A 61 9.78 12.10 -7.94
C ALA A 61 9.82 13.07 -6.74
N GLY A 62 10.97 13.23 -6.10
CA GLY A 62 11.17 14.10 -4.93
C GLY A 62 11.31 15.60 -5.22
N ALA A 63 10.95 16.09 -6.41
CA ALA A 63 11.17 17.49 -6.77
C ALA A 63 10.29 18.48 -5.99
N ASN A 64 9.08 18.08 -5.58
CA ASN A 64 8.15 18.92 -4.85
C ASN A 64 8.08 18.46 -3.39
N VAL A 65 8.93 19.03 -2.55
CA VAL A 65 8.97 18.74 -1.11
C VAL A 65 7.90 19.56 -0.39
N CYS A 66 7.17 18.89 0.48
CA CYS A 66 6.31 19.49 1.50
C CYS A 66 6.64 18.86 2.86
N HIS A 67 5.91 19.28 3.89
CA HIS A 67 6.16 18.77 5.23
C HIS A 67 4.88 18.38 5.93
N TYR A 68 5.00 17.39 6.80
CA TYR A 68 3.97 16.97 7.73
C TYR A 68 4.54 17.05 9.14
N THR A 69 3.69 17.41 10.09
CA THR A 69 4.00 17.43 11.52
C THR A 69 3.11 16.41 12.22
N ASN A 70 3.52 15.14 12.23
CA ASN A 70 2.77 14.09 12.90
C ASN A 70 2.50 14.43 14.39
N GLY A 71 1.66 13.66 15.09
CA GLY A 71 1.29 13.90 16.50
C GLY A 71 2.46 14.02 17.52
N LEU A 72 3.71 13.79 17.10
CA LEU A 72 4.94 14.01 17.88
C LEU A 72 5.62 15.36 17.62
N HIS A 73 5.03 16.22 16.77
CA HIS A 73 5.50 17.55 16.40
C HIS A 73 6.88 17.61 15.70
N PHE A 74 7.29 16.54 15.00
CA PHE A 74 8.49 16.58 14.17
C PHE A 74 8.15 16.98 12.74
N ASN A 75 8.79 18.03 12.22
CA ASN A 75 8.70 18.42 10.81
C ASN A 75 9.43 17.38 9.96
N GLN A 76 8.68 16.57 9.20
CA GLN A 76 9.20 15.52 8.33
C GLN A 76 8.88 15.81 6.88
N ASP A 77 9.72 15.34 5.97
CA ASP A 77 9.54 15.56 4.54
C ASP A 77 8.49 14.61 3.96
N ALA A 78 7.56 15.17 3.20
CA ALA A 78 6.71 14.48 2.26
C ALA A 78 6.92 15.06 0.85
N TYR A 79 6.45 14.36 -0.16
CA TYR A 79 6.75 14.67 -1.55
C TYR A 79 5.48 14.56 -2.39
N ASN A 80 5.15 15.61 -3.13
CA ASN A 80 4.18 15.53 -4.21
C ASN A 80 4.86 14.95 -5.46
N VAL A 81 4.58 13.69 -5.76
CA VAL A 81 5.35 12.94 -6.77
C VAL A 81 4.69 12.91 -8.15
N ALA A 82 3.39 13.18 -8.23
CA ALA A 82 2.61 13.16 -9.47
C ALA A 82 1.24 13.82 -9.26
N CYS A 83 0.77 14.62 -10.21
CA CYS A 83 -0.58 15.18 -10.20
C CYS A 83 -1.23 15.16 -11.59
N HIS A 84 -2.54 14.98 -11.62
CA HIS A 84 -3.39 15.16 -12.80
C HIS A 84 -4.74 15.69 -12.37
N GLY A 85 -5.23 16.76 -13.01
CA GLY A 85 -6.47 17.41 -12.60
C GLY A 85 -6.42 17.84 -11.13
N ASN A 86 -7.42 17.43 -10.35
CA ASN A 86 -7.46 17.62 -8.90
C ASN A 86 -7.00 16.39 -8.10
N CYS A 87 -6.24 15.47 -8.69
CA CYS A 87 -5.65 14.34 -7.97
C CYS A 87 -4.14 14.46 -7.92
N CYS A 88 -3.58 14.32 -6.73
CA CYS A 88 -2.16 14.28 -6.48
C CYS A 88 -1.80 13.04 -5.65
N VAL A 89 -0.62 12.48 -5.96
CA VAL A 89 -0.02 11.40 -5.18
C VAL A 89 1.09 11.97 -4.33
N TYR A 90 1.01 11.67 -3.04
CA TYR A 90 2.01 12.06 -2.06
C TYR A 90 2.77 10.86 -1.54
N TYR A 91 4.05 11.03 -1.26
CA TYR A 91 4.92 10.01 -0.70
C TYR A 91 5.62 10.54 0.55
N ALA A 92 5.72 9.71 1.57
CA ALA A 92 6.56 9.96 2.75
C ALA A 92 7.38 8.72 3.06
N ASN A 93 8.65 8.89 3.41
CA ASN A 93 9.46 7.79 3.91
C ASN A 93 9.07 7.43 5.35
N GLY A 94 9.40 6.21 5.76
CA GLY A 94 9.25 5.81 7.16
C GLY A 94 10.26 6.52 8.07
N PHE A 95 9.95 6.56 9.37
CA PHE A 95 10.66 7.33 10.41
C PHE A 95 12.18 7.12 10.52
N ARG A 96 12.73 6.04 9.92
CA ARG A 96 14.16 5.72 9.95
C ARG A 96 14.71 5.27 8.60
N THR A 97 14.01 5.60 7.53
CA THR A 97 14.40 5.23 6.17
C THR A 97 14.74 6.47 5.36
N THR A 98 15.44 6.25 4.25
CA THR A 98 15.69 7.32 3.28
C THR A 98 14.61 7.26 2.20
N PRO A 99 14.21 8.40 1.61
CA PRO A 99 13.26 8.41 0.51
C PRO A 99 13.70 7.49 -0.63
N ASN A 100 12.80 6.60 -1.05
CA ASN A 100 12.98 5.74 -2.21
C ASN A 100 11.88 6.02 -3.23
N PHE A 101 12.23 6.74 -4.29
CA PHE A 101 11.31 7.16 -5.35
C PHE A 101 11.22 6.14 -6.48
N ASP A 102 10.94 4.88 -6.14
CA ASP A 102 10.63 3.87 -7.14
C ASP A 102 9.26 4.17 -7.76
N SER A 103 9.29 4.76 -8.97
CA SER A 103 8.11 5.29 -9.65
C SER A 103 7.00 4.26 -9.81
N GLU A 104 7.35 3.04 -10.23
CA GLU A 104 6.37 1.98 -10.49
C GLU A 104 5.79 1.40 -9.20
N SER A 105 6.60 1.23 -8.15
CA SER A 105 6.10 0.84 -6.82
C SER A 105 5.13 1.88 -6.28
N ILE A 106 5.48 3.17 -6.34
CA ILE A 106 4.61 4.25 -5.84
C ILE A 106 3.33 4.33 -6.67
N ARG A 107 3.40 4.23 -8.00
CA ARG A 107 2.23 4.16 -8.88
C ARG A 107 1.33 2.99 -8.53
N SER A 108 1.91 1.80 -8.38
CA SER A 108 1.15 0.58 -8.07
C SER A 108 0.43 0.70 -6.72
N ARG A 109 1.06 1.33 -5.73
CA ARG A 109 0.44 1.61 -4.43
C ARG A 109 -0.69 2.62 -4.54
N ALA A 110 -0.50 3.70 -5.29
CA ALA A 110 -1.55 4.66 -5.60
C ALA A 110 -2.73 3.99 -6.34
N ALA A 111 -2.46 3.10 -7.28
CA ALA A 111 -3.48 2.36 -8.00
C ALA A 111 -4.28 1.41 -7.09
N SER A 112 -3.65 0.76 -6.10
CA SER A 112 -4.38 -0.09 -5.15
C SER A 112 -5.33 0.68 -4.23
N LEU A 113 -5.14 1.99 -4.08
CA LEU A 113 -6.02 2.85 -3.29
C LEU A 113 -7.34 3.19 -3.98
N MET A 114 -7.51 2.88 -5.28
CA MET A 114 -8.76 3.16 -6.02
C MET A 114 -10.01 2.51 -5.40
N GLY A 115 -9.83 1.47 -4.56
CA GLY A 115 -10.90 0.85 -3.78
C GLY A 115 -11.53 1.75 -2.71
N CYS A 116 -10.85 2.84 -2.30
CA CYS A 116 -11.36 3.82 -1.35
C CYS A 116 -12.33 4.85 -1.97
N GLY A 117 -12.47 4.89 -3.30
CA GLY A 117 -13.24 5.94 -3.98
C GLY A 117 -14.75 5.85 -3.76
N ASP A 118 -15.38 6.99 -3.44
CA ASP A 118 -16.84 7.16 -3.43
C ASP A 118 -17.33 7.50 -4.84
N THR A 119 -17.75 6.47 -5.58
CA THR A 119 -18.27 6.65 -6.95
C THR A 119 -19.52 7.52 -7.05
N ALA A 120 -20.33 7.64 -5.99
CA ALA A 120 -21.53 8.47 -6.01
C ALA A 120 -21.19 9.97 -5.92
N LYS A 121 -20.07 10.30 -5.26
CA LYS A 121 -19.58 11.67 -5.11
C LYS A 121 -18.45 12.02 -6.08
N ASN A 122 -17.93 11.03 -6.81
CA ASN A 122 -16.72 11.16 -7.61
C ASN A 122 -15.53 11.68 -6.78
N SER A 123 -15.42 11.22 -5.53
CA SER A 123 -14.36 11.65 -4.62
C SER A 123 -13.52 10.48 -4.10
N ILE A 124 -12.28 10.77 -3.72
CA ILE A 124 -11.36 9.80 -3.12
C ILE A 124 -10.31 10.53 -2.27
N ASN A 125 -9.98 9.92 -1.14
CA ASN A 125 -8.81 10.18 -0.34
C ASN A 125 -8.38 8.85 0.28
N ALA A 126 -7.08 8.60 0.34
CA ALA A 126 -6.60 7.35 0.92
C ALA A 126 -5.13 7.40 1.22
N LEU A 127 -4.72 6.62 2.22
CA LEU A 127 -3.33 6.40 2.60
C LEU A 127 -3.04 4.89 2.60
N GLN A 128 -1.92 4.50 2.02
CA GLN A 128 -1.35 3.17 2.17
C GLN A 128 0.01 3.25 2.85
N VAL A 129 0.16 2.53 3.96
CA VAL A 129 1.42 2.40 4.70
C VAL A 129 1.94 0.98 4.58
N THR A 130 3.21 0.82 4.20
CA THR A 130 3.83 -0.51 4.16
C THR A 130 4.49 -0.86 5.50
N PRO A 131 4.26 -2.05 6.04
CA PRO A 131 4.88 -2.49 7.28
C PRO A 131 6.38 -2.80 7.14
N VAL A 132 6.90 -2.87 5.90
CA VAL A 132 8.30 -3.24 5.63
C VAL A 132 9.25 -2.09 5.96
N ASP A 133 8.97 -0.89 5.46
CA ASP A 133 9.84 0.29 5.61
C ASP A 133 9.13 1.50 6.23
N GLY A 134 7.84 1.36 6.57
CA GLY A 134 7.02 2.42 7.16
C GLY A 134 6.66 3.55 6.20
N SER A 135 6.98 3.44 4.90
CA SER A 135 6.67 4.50 3.94
C SER A 135 5.18 4.57 3.62
N GLY A 136 4.72 5.77 3.29
CA GLY A 136 3.34 6.09 2.98
C GLY A 136 3.19 6.52 1.53
N VAL A 137 2.08 6.10 0.91
CA VAL A 137 1.59 6.65 -0.36
C VAL A 137 0.18 7.11 -0.15
N CYS A 138 -0.13 8.36 -0.47
CA CYS A 138 -1.43 8.97 -0.24
C CYS A 138 -2.00 9.54 -1.55
N LEU A 139 -3.32 9.49 -1.68
CA LEU A 139 -4.10 10.19 -2.68
C LEU A 139 -4.91 11.30 -2.02
N SER A 140 -4.77 12.51 -2.54
CA SER A 140 -5.57 13.66 -2.11
C SER A 140 -5.59 14.73 -3.21
N ASP A 141 -6.26 15.84 -2.93
CA ASP A 141 -6.29 17.00 -3.79
C ASP A 141 -4.91 17.70 -3.83
N GLY A 142 -4.82 18.84 -4.53
CA GLY A 142 -3.59 19.64 -4.58
C GLY A 142 -3.11 20.22 -3.24
N ASN A 143 -3.87 20.05 -2.15
CA ASN A 143 -3.60 20.60 -0.83
C ASN A 143 -3.29 19.52 0.23
N GLY A 144 -3.54 18.23 -0.03
CA GLY A 144 -3.30 17.15 0.94
C GLY A 144 -1.83 16.87 1.31
N CYS A 145 -0.88 17.65 0.82
CA CYS A 145 0.55 17.53 1.17
C CYS A 145 0.76 17.95 2.62
N GLY A 146 1.06 17.01 3.50
CA GLY A 146 1.12 17.25 4.95
C GLY A 146 0.02 16.48 5.66
N ASP A 147 -1.22 16.88 5.40
CA ASP A 147 -2.44 16.33 6.02
C ASP A 147 -2.56 14.81 5.85
N CYS A 148 -2.16 14.29 4.68
CA CYS A 148 -2.09 12.84 4.40
C CYS A 148 -1.30 12.02 5.43
N PHE A 149 -0.34 12.63 6.11
CA PHE A 149 0.63 11.96 7.00
C PHE A 149 0.61 12.52 8.43
N ASP A 150 -0.24 13.51 8.68
CA ASP A 150 -0.45 14.11 10.01
C ASP A 150 -1.44 13.34 10.88
N ASP A 151 -2.19 12.41 10.29
CA ASP A 151 -3.04 11.49 11.02
C ASP A 151 -2.23 10.39 11.75
N SER A 152 -2.80 9.91 12.85
CA SER A 152 -2.40 8.74 13.62
C SER A 152 -2.15 7.49 12.75
N ASP A 153 -2.85 7.36 11.63
CA ASP A 153 -2.73 6.25 10.68
C ASP A 153 -1.31 6.08 10.10
N PHE A 154 -0.50 7.14 10.06
CA PHE A 154 0.87 7.10 9.54
C PHE A 154 1.93 6.82 10.64
N GLY A 155 1.63 7.13 11.91
CA GLY A 155 2.59 7.13 13.02
C GLY A 155 2.71 5.85 13.86
N ASP A 156 1.79 4.89 13.72
CA ASP A 156 1.70 3.69 14.57
C ASP A 156 2.58 2.49 14.11
N ASN A 157 3.77 2.74 13.54
CA ASN A 157 4.67 1.67 13.06
C ASN A 157 6.00 1.58 13.82
#